data_AF-A0A3D5F5T9-F1
#
_entry.id   AF-A0A3D5F5T9-F1
#
_cell.length_a   1.000
_cell.length_b   1.000
_cell.length_c   1.000
_cell.angle_alpha   90.00
_cell.angle_beta   90.00
_cell.angle_gamma   90.00
#
_symmetry.space_group_name_H-M   'P 1'
#
loop_
_entity.id
_entity.type
_entity.pdbx_description
1 polymer ?
#
loop_
_entity_poly.entity_id
_entity_poly.type
_entity_poly.pdbx_seq_one_letter_code
_entity_poly.pdbx_strand_id
1 'polypeptide(L)'
;MLASISFAQRQRLAYIDFCLMFKGVIYRQDLINRFEVGLSAGSRDFNLYKEMAPDNLEYDSREKRYFQTSQFKPLFEHDAQRTLTKLANDISDGFDAIGDIHFPVEAPSSLNVPDIFIVAKLV
;
A
#
# COMPACT_ATOMS: atom_id res chain seq x y z
N MET A 1 5.44 -17.12 -5.88
CA MET A 1 5.77 -16.47 -4.60
C MET A 1 4.59 -15.75 -3.96
N LEU A 2 3.88 -14.83 -4.63
CA LEU A 2 2.70 -14.18 -4.04
C LEU A 2 1.49 -15.12 -3.77
N ALA A 3 1.46 -16.31 -4.39
CA ALA A 3 0.38 -17.29 -4.25
C ALA A 3 0.49 -18.17 -3.00
N SER A 4 1.65 -18.23 -2.36
CA SER A 4 1.89 -19.04 -1.15
C SER A 4 1.71 -18.25 0.16
N ILE A 5 1.28 -16.99 0.06
CA ILE A 5 1.17 -16.04 1.16
C ILE A 5 -0.31 -15.97 1.57
N SER A 6 -0.59 -15.95 2.88
CA SER A 6 -1.96 -15.82 3.36
C SER A 6 -2.59 -14.49 2.93
N PHE A 7 -3.92 -14.46 2.80
CA PHE A 7 -4.64 -13.26 2.39
C PHE A 7 -4.29 -12.05 3.28
N ALA A 8 -4.32 -12.23 4.60
CA ALA A 8 -3.98 -11.19 5.55
C ALA A 8 -2.53 -10.68 5.38
N GLN A 9 -1.58 -11.57 5.10
CA GLN A 9 -0.19 -11.17 4.87
C GLN A 9 -0.04 -10.43 3.53
N ARG A 10 -0.74 -10.86 2.48
CA ARG A 10 -0.78 -10.15 1.20
C ARG A 10 -1.32 -8.72 1.36
N GLN A 11 -2.35 -8.51 2.17
CA GLN A 11 -2.87 -7.17 2.47
C GLN A 11 -1.83 -6.28 3.16
N ARG A 12 -1.08 -6.84 4.12
CA ARG A 12 0.00 -6.10 4.80
C ARG A 12 1.14 -5.72 3.85
N LEU A 13 1.55 -6.64 2.98
CA LEU A 13 2.56 -6.35 1.95
C LEU A 13 2.07 -5.29 0.96
N ALA A 14 0.79 -5.34 0.54
CA ALA A 14 0.20 -4.34 -0.34
C ALA A 14 0.14 -2.96 0.34
N TYR A 15 -0.12 -2.90 1.65
CA TYR A 15 -0.08 -1.65 2.40
C TYR A 15 1.34 -1.06 2.51
N ILE A 16 2.37 -1.90 2.71
CA ILE A 16 3.77 -1.45 2.66
C ILE A 16 4.08 -0.85 1.29
N ASP A 17 3.73 -1.57 0.21
CA ASP A 17 3.94 -1.14 -1.18
C ASP A 17 3.25 0.20 -1.46
N PHE A 18 2.00 0.34 -1.00
CA PHE A 18 1.22 1.56 -1.11
C PHE A 18 1.87 2.74 -0.40
N CYS A 19 2.27 2.58 0.87
CA CYS A 19 2.89 3.68 1.61
C CYS A 19 4.22 4.09 0.99
N LEU A 20 5.02 3.14 0.52
CA LEU A 20 6.25 3.46 -0.22
C LEU A 20 5.93 4.22 -1.51
N MET A 21 4.92 3.79 -2.27
CA MET A 21 4.55 4.43 -3.54
C MET A 21 3.99 5.85 -3.38
N PHE A 22 3.15 6.09 -2.36
CA PHE A 22 2.40 7.35 -2.23
C PHE A 22 2.91 8.29 -1.13
N LYS A 23 3.65 7.78 -0.16
CA LYS A 23 4.22 8.60 0.94
C LYS A 23 5.74 8.62 0.87
N GLY A 24 6.38 7.76 0.08
CA GLY A 24 7.83 7.58 0.05
C GLY A 24 8.40 6.95 1.32
N VAL A 25 7.62 6.80 2.39
CA VAL A 25 8.06 6.34 3.70
C VAL A 25 6.98 5.55 4.45
N ILE A 26 7.42 4.66 5.35
CA ILE A 26 6.52 3.95 6.27
C ILE A 26 7.23 3.59 7.58
N TYR A 27 6.53 3.76 8.71
CA TYR A 27 6.99 3.26 10.00
C TYR A 27 6.52 1.83 10.21
N ARG A 28 7.32 1.04 10.93
CA ARG A 28 6.87 -0.29 11.37
C ARG A 28 5.59 -0.21 12.23
N GLN A 29 5.46 0.86 13.01
CA GLN A 29 4.30 1.10 13.86
C GLN A 29 3.01 1.33 13.05
N ASP A 30 3.10 1.91 11.86
CA ASP A 30 1.93 2.13 10.99
C ASP A 30 1.30 0.79 10.61
N LEU A 31 2.13 -0.19 10.26
CA LEU A 31 1.68 -1.54 9.93
C LEU A 31 1.06 -2.25 11.14
N ILE A 32 1.71 -2.13 12.31
CA ILE A 32 1.27 -2.74 13.57
C ILE A 32 -0.08 -2.17 14.01
N ASN A 33 -0.20 -0.85 14.02
CA ASN A 33 -1.43 -0.18 14.44
C ASN A 33 -2.58 -0.46 13.46
N ARG A 34 -2.29 -0.47 12.15
CA ARG A 34 -3.33 -0.67 11.14
C ARG A 34 -3.90 -2.09 11.13
N PHE A 35 -3.06 -3.10 11.27
CA PHE A 35 -3.46 -4.51 11.16
C PHE A 35 -3.51 -5.24 12.49
N GLU A 36 -3.29 -4.54 13.60
CA GLU A 36 -3.27 -5.08 14.97
C GLU A 36 -2.34 -6.30 15.11
N VAL A 37 -1.21 -6.29 14.38
CA VAL A 37 -0.23 -7.38 14.40
C VAL A 37 0.89 -7.11 15.40
N GLY A 38 1.42 -8.16 16.03
CA GLY A 38 2.57 -8.02 16.93
C GLY A 38 3.84 -7.52 16.23
N LEU A 39 4.74 -6.88 16.99
CA LEU A 39 6.03 -6.35 16.51
C LEU A 39 6.87 -7.33 15.68
N SER A 40 6.90 -8.60 16.10
CA SER A 40 7.61 -9.68 15.39
C SER A 40 6.98 -9.98 14.03
N ALA A 41 5.64 -9.99 13.96
CA ALA A 41 4.92 -10.23 12.71
C ALA A 41 5.15 -9.08 11.73
N GLY A 42 5.00 -7.83 12.17
CA GLY A 42 5.29 -6.67 11.32
C GLY A 42 6.72 -6.66 10.79
N SER A 43 7.72 -6.97 11.64
CA SER A 43 9.11 -7.08 11.18
C SER A 43 9.31 -8.18 10.13
N ARG A 44 8.64 -9.32 10.28
CA ARG A 44 8.65 -10.40 9.28
C ARG A 44 8.02 -9.97 7.96
N ASP A 45 6.94 -9.19 8.00
CA ASP A 45 6.30 -8.70 6.77
C ASP A 45 7.20 -7.70 6.02
N PHE A 46 7.93 -6.82 6.71
CA PHE A 46 8.93 -5.95 6.07
C PHE A 46 10.08 -6.73 5.44
N ASN A 47 10.58 -7.75 6.13
CA ASN A 47 11.63 -8.62 5.58
C ASN A 47 11.12 -9.37 4.35
N LEU A 48 9.91 -9.93 4.43
CA LEU A 48 9.29 -10.62 3.30
C LEU A 48 9.08 -9.69 2.11
N TYR A 49 8.58 -8.47 2.34
CA TYR A 49 8.45 -7.48 1.27
C TYR A 49 9.82 -7.19 0.63
N LYS A 50 10.87 -7.00 1.44
CA LYS A 50 12.24 -6.77 0.95
C LYS A 50 12.81 -7.96 0.20
N GLU A 51 12.50 -9.19 0.60
CA GLU A 51 12.90 -10.39 -0.16
C GLU A 51 12.25 -10.43 -1.55
N MET A 52 11.01 -9.95 -1.67
CA MET A 52 10.26 -9.93 -2.92
C MET A 52 10.61 -8.75 -3.82
N ALA A 53 10.96 -7.61 -3.22
CA ALA A 53 11.33 -6.38 -3.91
C ALA A 53 12.55 -5.74 -3.22
N PRO A 54 13.76 -6.30 -3.43
CA PRO A 54 14.97 -5.92 -2.69
C PRO A 54 15.38 -4.48 -2.90
N ASP A 55 15.08 -3.94 -4.08
CA ASP A 55 15.40 -2.58 -4.47
C ASP A 55 14.30 -1.58 -4.09
N ASN A 56 13.18 -1.98 -3.48
CA ASN A 56 12.08 -1.04 -3.23
C ASN A 56 12.21 -0.22 -1.94
N LEU A 57 12.98 -0.70 -0.95
CA LEU A 57 13.08 -0.01 0.32
C LEU A 57 14.44 -0.12 1.02
N GLU A 58 14.77 0.93 1.75
CA GLU A 58 15.92 1.00 2.65
C GLU A 58 15.48 1.38 4.06
N TYR A 59 16.15 0.84 5.08
CA TYR A 59 15.84 1.15 6.48
C TYR A 59 16.81 2.19 7.01
N ASP A 60 16.28 3.31 7.51
CA ASP A 60 17.07 4.30 8.24
C ASP A 60 17.01 4.00 9.74
N SER A 61 18.17 3.73 10.34
CA SER A 61 18.28 3.40 11.77
C SER A 61 18.15 4.60 12.71
N ARG A 62 18.42 5.82 12.22
CA ARG A 62 18.29 7.07 12.98
C ARG A 62 16.83 7.45 13.09
N GLU A 63 16.11 7.38 11.97
CA GLU A 63 14.70 7.76 11.90
C GLU A 63 13.73 6.60 12.18
N LYS A 64 14.26 5.37 12.24
CA LYS A 64 13.52 4.13 12.56
C LYS A 64 12.33 3.90 11.62
N ARG A 65 12.52 4.22 10.34
CA ARG A 65 11.51 4.06 9.29
C ARG A 65 12.14 3.57 7.99
N TYR A 66 11.28 3.04 7.12
CA TYR A 66 11.67 2.57 5.81
C TYR A 66 11.38 3.64 4.77
N PHE A 67 12.32 3.84 3.86
CA PHE A 67 12.27 4.78 2.76
C PHE A 67 12.17 4.05 1.44
N GLN A 68 11.40 4.60 0.52
CA GLN A 68 11.38 4.21 -0.88
C GLN A 68 12.75 4.52 -1.52
N THR A 69 13.23 3.65 -2.41
CA THR A 69 14.45 3.94 -3.18
C THR A 69 14.11 4.56 -4.55
N SER A 70 15.14 5.08 -5.22
CA SER A 70 15.04 5.56 -6.61
C SER A 70 14.72 4.48 -7.64
N GLN A 71 14.89 3.20 -7.30
CA GLN A 71 14.64 2.05 -8.18
C GLN A 71 13.28 1.39 -7.92
N PHE A 72 12.45 2.01 -7.08
CA PHE A 72 11.16 1.45 -6.68
C PHE A 72 10.29 1.06 -7.88
N LYS A 73 9.78 -0.17 -7.84
CA LYS A 73 8.76 -0.69 -8.75
C LYS A 73 7.68 -1.38 -7.93
N PRO A 74 6.42 -0.91 -7.96
CA PRO A 74 5.38 -1.45 -7.09
C PRO A 74 5.22 -2.96 -7.32
N LEU A 75 5.19 -3.71 -6.21
CA LEU A 75 5.01 -5.16 -6.23
C LEU A 75 3.54 -5.54 -6.48
N PHE A 76 2.62 -4.63 -6.18
CA PHE A 76 1.18 -4.81 -6.35
C PHE A 76 0.62 -3.81 -7.36
N GLU A 77 -0.40 -4.23 -8.11
CA GLU A 77 -1.21 -3.30 -8.89
C GLU A 77 -2.12 -2.52 -7.93
N HIS A 78 -1.92 -1.21 -7.86
CA HIS A 78 -2.79 -0.29 -7.12
C HIS A 78 -3.74 0.36 -8.11
N ASP A 79 -5.05 0.24 -7.88
CA ASP A 79 -6.04 1.00 -8.64
C ASP A 79 -5.97 2.47 -8.21
N ALA A 80 -5.60 3.35 -9.14
CA ALA A 80 -5.41 4.79 -8.92
C ALA A 80 -6.65 5.44 -8.30
N GLN A 81 -7.83 5.09 -8.81
CA GLN A 81 -9.08 5.73 -8.43
C GLN A 81 -9.49 5.27 -7.03
N ARG A 82 -9.44 3.96 -6.77
CA ARG A 82 -9.75 3.39 -5.46
C ARG A 82 -8.75 3.84 -4.40
N THR A 83 -7.48 3.95 -4.76
CA THR A 83 -6.38 4.48 -3.94
C THR A 83 -6.61 5.94 -3.55
N LEU A 84 -6.90 6.81 -4.53
CA LEU A 84 -7.13 8.23 -4.30
C LEU A 84 -8.38 8.46 -3.46
N THR A 85 -9.45 7.69 -3.69
CA THR A 85 -10.65 7.74 -2.85
C THR A 85 -10.37 7.29 -1.42
N LYS A 86 -9.54 6.26 -1.20
CA LYS A 86 -9.14 5.84 0.16
C LYS A 86 -8.30 6.91 0.87
N LEU A 87 -7.34 7.51 0.17
CA LEU A 87 -6.48 8.56 0.71
C LEU A 87 -7.29 9.82 1.06
N ALA A 88 -8.20 10.23 0.17
CA ALA A 88 -9.03 11.42 0.37
C ALA A 88 -10.01 11.30 1.54
N ASN A 89 -10.42 10.08 1.91
CA ASN A 89 -11.41 9.82 2.94
C ASN A 89 -10.82 9.22 4.23
N ASP A 90 -9.49 9.12 4.33
CA ASP A 90 -8.78 8.48 5.45
C ASP A 90 -9.32 7.06 5.77
N ILE A 91 -9.74 6.33 4.73
CA ILE A 91 -10.38 5.03 4.89
C ILE A 91 -9.30 3.98 5.16
N SER A 92 -9.33 3.43 6.37
CA SER A 92 -8.54 2.29 6.79
C SER A 92 -9.11 0.99 6.20
N ASP A 93 -8.26 0.18 5.56
CA ASP A 93 -8.57 -1.04 4.79
C ASP A 93 -9.21 -2.15 5.64
N GLY A 94 -10.46 -1.95 6.09
CA GLY A 94 -11.43 -2.99 5.84
C GLY A 94 -11.61 -3.06 4.33
N PHE A 95 -11.58 -4.25 3.74
CA PHE A 95 -12.06 -4.41 2.37
C PHE A 95 -13.57 -4.15 2.40
N ASP A 96 -13.96 -2.88 2.47
CA ASP A 96 -15.34 -2.53 2.26
C ASP A 96 -15.55 -2.51 0.76
N ALA A 97 -16.67 -3.12 0.40
CA ALA A 97 -17.34 -3.14 -0.89
C ALA A 97 -17.66 -1.73 -1.43
N ILE A 98 -16.77 -0.74 -1.23
CA ILE A 98 -16.78 0.56 -1.88
C ILE A 98 -16.40 0.27 -3.34
N GLY A 99 -17.42 -0.06 -4.12
CA GLY A 99 -17.36 -0.46 -5.53
C GLY A 99 -18.24 -1.66 -5.89
N ASP A 100 -18.45 -2.61 -4.97
CA ASP A 100 -19.19 -3.86 -5.26
C ASP A 100 -20.70 -3.75 -4.99
N ILE A 101 -21.15 -2.68 -4.31
CA ILE A 101 -22.58 -2.40 -4.15
C ILE A 101 -23.06 -1.70 -5.43
N HIS A 102 -23.41 -2.49 -6.43
CA HIS A 102 -24.00 -1.98 -7.66
C HIS A 102 -25.46 -1.60 -7.38
N PHE A 103 -25.71 -0.34 -7.04
CA PHE A 103 -27.07 0.19 -7.13
C PHE A 103 -27.47 0.23 -8.61
N PRO A 104 -28.76 0.06 -8.96
CA PRO A 104 -29.25 0.19 -10.33
C PRO A 104 -29.34 1.67 -10.72
N VAL A 105 -28.26 2.41 -10.53
CA VAL A 105 -28.14 3.83 -10.79
C VAL A 105 -26.81 4.03 -11.49
N GLU A 106 -26.82 4.72 -12.63
CA GLU A 106 -25.59 5.01 -13.37
C GLU A 106 -24.75 6.01 -12.56
N ALA A 107 -23.54 5.59 -12.18
CA ALA A 107 -22.54 6.52 -11.64
C ALA A 107 -22.01 7.40 -12.79
N PRO A 108 -21.74 8.70 -12.56
CA PRO A 108 -21.18 9.56 -13.58
C PRO A 108 -19.85 8.99 -14.07
N SER A 109 -19.71 8.88 -15.38
CA SER A 109 -18.46 8.46 -16.01
C SER A 109 -17.31 9.35 -15.55
N SER A 110 -16.27 8.75 -14.98
CA SER A 110 -15.08 9.46 -14.52
C SER A 110 -14.30 9.96 -15.74
N LEU A 111 -14.49 11.22 -16.11
CA LEU A 111 -13.88 11.82 -17.31
C LEU A 111 -12.35 11.96 -17.22
N ASN A 112 -11.79 11.88 -16.01
CA ASN A 112 -10.38 12.14 -15.76
C ASN A 112 -9.85 11.12 -14.73
N VAL A 113 -9.24 10.04 -15.21
CA VAL A 113 -8.52 9.07 -14.39
C VAL A 113 -7.04 9.41 -14.53
N PRO A 114 -6.44 10.16 -13.58
CA PRO A 114 -5.03 10.52 -13.68
C PRO A 114 -4.15 9.27 -13.58
N ASP A 115 -3.05 9.27 -14.33
CA ASP A 115 -2.05 8.20 -14.26
C ASP A 115 -1.47 8.13 -12.84
N ILE A 116 -1.57 6.96 -12.23
CA ILE A 116 -1.14 6.70 -10.87
C ILE A 116 0.35 6.98 -10.67
N PHE A 117 1.17 6.75 -11.70
CA PHE A 117 2.60 6.99 -11.65
C PHE A 117 2.94 8.48 -11.72
N ILE A 118 2.06 9.31 -12.29
CA ILE A 118 2.21 10.77 -12.27
C ILE A 118 1.88 11.30 -10.87
N VAL A 119 0.81 10.81 -10.25
CA VAL A 119 0.40 11.26 -8.91
C VAL A 119 1.42 10.80 -7.84
N ALA A 120 1.90 9.56 -7.94
CA ALA A 120 2.91 9.03 -7.03
C ALA A 120 4.28 9.73 -7.12
N LYS A 121 4.59 10.40 -8.25
CA LYS A 121 5.88 11.08 -8.46
C LYS A 121 5.96 12.48 -7.81
N LEU A 122 4.84 13.01 -7.31
CA LEU A 122 4.78 14.35 -6.70
C LEU A 122 5.24 14.40 -5.24
N VAL A 123 5.71 13.28 -4.69
CA VAL A 123 6.14 13.12 -3.30
C VAL A 123 7.65 13.28 -3.16
#